data_AF-A0A2B7VXX4-F1
#
_entry.id   AF-A0A2B7VXX4-F1
#
_cell.length_a   1.000
_cell.length_b   1.000
_cell.length_c   1.000
_cell.angle_alpha   90.00
_cell.angle_beta   90.00
_cell.angle_gamma   90.00
#
_symmetry.space_group_name_H-M   'P 1'
#
loop_
_entity.id
_entity.type
_entity.pdbx_description
1 polymer ?
#
loop_
_entity_poly.entity_id
_entity_poly.type
_entity_poly.pdbx_seq_one_letter_code
_entity_poly.pdbx_strand_id
1 'polypeptide(L)'
;MSEVSMDTVIKGKHQSELLKHLEKVGISLMSQREDLLEQWEKEGHKEDSIFEDDIKFVEELMNRNDELMFDAKVELITIMDKIHEQKMGY
;
A
#
# COMPACT_ATOMS: atom_id res chain seq x y z
N MET A 1 9.30 -9.59 -34.85
CA MET A 1 9.41 -9.14 -33.45
C MET A 1 8.00 -8.84 -32.99
N SER A 2 7.53 -9.51 -31.95
CA SER A 2 6.21 -9.22 -31.39
C SER A 2 6.26 -7.86 -30.68
N GLU A 3 5.26 -7.02 -30.96
CA GLU A 3 5.19 -5.66 -30.48
C GLU A 3 4.54 -5.65 -29.09
N VAL A 4 5.23 -5.10 -28.10
CA VAL A 4 4.67 -4.96 -26.75
C VAL A 4 3.52 -3.96 -26.81
N SER A 5 2.36 -4.33 -26.26
CA SER A 5 1.18 -3.48 -26.23
C SER A 5 1.42 -2.26 -25.34
N MET A 6 1.28 -1.06 -25.91
CA MET A 6 1.40 0.21 -25.17
C MET A 6 0.41 0.29 -24.00
N ASP A 7 -0.80 -0.25 -24.17
CA ASP A 7 -1.81 -0.31 -23.10
C ASP A 7 -1.32 -1.14 -21.90
N THR A 8 -0.58 -2.22 -22.17
CA THR A 8 -0.02 -3.09 -21.11
C THR A 8 1.08 -2.36 -20.36
N VAL A 9 1.93 -1.59 -21.06
CA VAL A 9 2.95 -0.73 -20.46
C VAL A 9 2.32 0.38 -19.61
N ILE A 10 1.27 1.03 -20.10
CA ILE A 10 0.56 2.08 -19.36
C ILE A 10 -0.05 1.52 -18.08
N LYS A 11 -0.70 0.35 -18.15
CA LYS A 11 -1.22 -0.34 -16.95
C LYS A 11 -0.12 -0.64 -15.93
N GLY A 12 1.03 -1.14 -16.39
CA GLY A 12 2.16 -1.41 -15.51
C GLY A 12 2.68 -0.14 -14.82
N LYS A 13 2.72 0.98 -15.56
CA LYS A 13 3.09 2.29 -15.00
C LYS A 13 2.09 2.74 -13.93
N HIS A 14 0.79 2.70 -14.22
CA HIS A 14 -0.24 3.07 -13.24
C HIS A 14 -0.16 2.21 -11.97
N GLN A 15 0.08 0.91 -12.12
CA GLN A 15 0.21 0.02 -10.97
C GLN A 15 1.45 0.33 -10.13
N SER A 16 2.56 0.66 -10.79
CA SER A 16 3.78 1.13 -10.11
C SER A 16 3.54 2.45 -9.35
N GLU A 17 2.80 3.38 -9.94
CA GLU A 17 2.42 4.64 -9.29
C GLU A 17 1.49 4.42 -8.09
N LEU A 18 0.52 3.50 -8.23
CA LEU A 18 -0.36 3.09 -7.13
C LEU A 18 0.44 2.51 -5.96
N LEU A 19 1.39 1.61 -6.23
CA LEU A 19 2.25 1.05 -5.18
C LEU A 19 3.05 2.12 -4.43
N LYS A 20 3.63 3.09 -5.15
CA LYS A 20 4.31 4.24 -4.53
C LYS A 20 3.38 5.08 -3.67
N HIS A 21 2.12 5.22 -4.06
CA HIS A 21 1.13 5.93 -3.27
C HIS A 21 0.78 5.17 -1.98
N LEU A 22 0.50 3.87 -2.09
CA LEU A 22 0.19 3.01 -0.94
C LEU A 22 1.36 2.93 0.05
N GLU A 23 2.61 2.94 -0.43
CA GLU A 23 3.80 3.02 0.43
C GLU A 23 3.83 4.33 1.24
N LYS A 24 3.54 5.47 0.60
CA LYS A 24 3.45 6.76 1.30
C LYS A 24 2.31 6.80 2.33
N VAL A 25 1.17 6.20 1.99
CA VAL A 25 0.04 6.06 2.91
C VAL A 25 0.44 5.21 4.12
N GLY A 26 1.11 4.08 3.90
CA GLY A 26 1.62 3.23 4.98
C GLY A 26 2.57 3.96 5.93
N ILE A 27 3.51 4.74 5.38
CA ILE A 27 4.40 5.60 6.18
C ILE A 27 3.61 6.61 7.00
N SER A 28 2.63 7.28 6.39
CA SER A 28 1.80 8.27 7.09
C SER A 28 0.98 7.66 8.22
N LEU A 29 0.42 6.47 8.02
CA LEU A 29 -0.34 5.75 9.05
C LEU A 29 0.58 5.31 10.20
N MET A 30 1.79 4.84 9.89
CA MET A 30 2.78 4.49 10.91
C MET A 30 3.16 5.69 11.77
N SER A 31 3.43 6.85 11.16
CA SER A 31 3.69 8.09 11.91
C SER A 31 2.49 8.51 12.76
N GLN A 32 1.26 8.45 12.21
CA GLN A 32 0.06 8.79 12.98
C GLN A 32 -0.15 7.86 14.19
N ARG A 33 0.12 6.55 14.03
CA ARG A 33 0.07 5.58 15.13
C ARG A 33 1.10 5.92 16.21
N GLU A 34 2.32 6.26 15.83
CA GLU A 34 3.39 6.67 16.77
C GLU A 34 2.99 7.94 17.53
N ASP A 35 2.45 8.94 16.84
CA ASP A 35 1.97 10.19 17.45
C ASP A 35 0.84 9.95 18.46
N LEU A 36 -0.09 9.04 18.16
CA LEU A 36 -1.17 8.65 19.08
C LEU A 36 -0.64 7.91 20.30
N LEU A 37 0.31 6.98 20.12
CA LEU A 37 0.97 6.27 21.22
C LEU A 37 1.72 7.23 22.15
N GLU A 38 2.46 8.19 21.59
CA GLU A 38 3.18 9.19 22.38
C GLU A 38 2.21 10.09 23.17
N GLN A 39 1.08 10.47 22.59
CA GLN A 39 0.04 11.24 23.28
C GLN A 39 -0.62 10.44 24.41
N TRP A 40 -0.96 9.17 24.16
CA TRP A 40 -1.56 8.32 25.17
C TRP A 40 -0.65 8.07 26.37
N GLU A 41 0.65 7.90 26.13
CA GLU A 41 1.69 7.83 27.15
C GLU A 41 1.74 9.13 27.97
N LYS A 42 1.76 10.30 27.31
CA LYS A 42 1.76 11.62 27.98
C LYS A 42 0.53 11.84 28.85
N GLU A 43 -0.61 11.25 28.50
CA GLU A 43 -1.83 11.32 29.29
C GLU A 43 -1.90 10.30 30.43
N GLY A 44 -0.91 9.40 30.53
CA GLY A 44 -0.79 8.41 31.60
C GLY A 44 -1.78 7.25 31.46
N HIS A 45 -2.08 6.84 30.22
CA HIS A 45 -2.92 5.68 29.92
C HIS A 45 -4.26 5.64 30.68
N LYS A 46 -4.98 6.77 30.73
CA LYS A 46 -6.31 6.81 31.34
C LYS A 46 -7.22 5.76 30.69
N GLU A 47 -7.95 4.99 31.51
CA GLU A 47 -8.84 3.92 31.02
C GLU A 47 -9.98 4.46 30.14
N ASP A 48 -10.46 5.68 30.36
CA ASP A 48 -11.52 6.32 29.55
C ASP A 48 -11.00 7.02 28.27
N SER A 49 -9.79 6.68 27.85
CA SER A 49 -9.10 7.31 26.72
C SER A 49 -9.62 6.79 25.38
N ILE A 50 -9.92 7.71 24.45
CA ILE A 50 -10.23 7.38 23.05
C ILE A 50 -9.00 6.87 22.26
N PHE A 51 -7.78 7.05 22.78
CA PHE A 51 -6.55 6.69 22.07
C PHE A 51 -6.47 5.20 21.75
N GLU A 52 -6.98 4.31 22.61
CA GLU A 52 -6.93 2.87 22.33
C GLU A 52 -7.73 2.50 21.07
N ASP A 53 -8.94 3.05 20.95
CA ASP A 53 -9.82 2.83 19.79
C ASP A 53 -9.25 3.51 18.53
N ASP A 54 -8.73 4.72 18.64
CA ASP A 54 -8.10 5.43 17.52
C ASP A 54 -6.83 4.72 17.03
N ILE A 55 -5.99 4.20 17.94
CA ILE A 55 -4.79 3.41 17.60
C ILE A 55 -5.20 2.13 16.88
N LYS A 56 -6.18 1.38 17.40
CA LYS A 56 -6.69 0.17 16.74
C LYS A 56 -7.24 0.48 15.36
N PHE A 57 -7.96 1.57 15.20
CA PHE A 57 -8.48 1.99 13.91
C PHE A 57 -7.36 2.30 12.91
N VAL A 58 -6.30 2.99 13.35
CA VAL A 58 -5.12 3.23 12.49
C VAL A 58 -4.43 1.91 12.14
N GLU A 59 -4.29 0.96 13.06
CA GLU A 59 -3.75 -0.38 12.80
C GLU A 59 -4.60 -1.17 11.78
N GLU A 60 -5.92 -1.08 11.85
CA GLU A 60 -6.82 -1.66 10.84
C GLU A 60 -6.61 -1.04 9.45
N LEU A 61 -6.45 0.28 9.37
CA LEU A 61 -6.13 0.97 8.12
C LEU A 61 -4.76 0.55 7.57
N MET A 62 -3.76 0.34 8.44
CA MET A 62 -2.44 -0.17 8.05
C MET A 62 -2.55 -1.56 7.44
N ASN A 63 -3.26 -2.48 8.12
CA ASN A 63 -3.49 -3.83 7.62
C ASN A 63 -4.17 -3.82 6.24
N ARG A 64 -5.20 -2.98 6.08
CA ARG A 64 -5.90 -2.84 4.80
C ARG A 64 -5.02 -2.23 3.71
N ASN A 65 -4.15 -1.30 4.04
CA ASN A 65 -3.18 -0.74 3.10
C ASN A 65 -2.16 -1.81 2.65
N ASP A 66 -1.74 -2.70 3.55
CA ASP A 66 -0.84 -3.82 3.24
C ASP A 66 -1.51 -4.86 2.32
N GLU A 67 -2.78 -5.19 2.55
CA GLU A 67 -3.57 -6.03 1.65
C GLU A 67 -3.67 -5.43 0.24
N LEU A 68 -4.00 -4.12 0.15
CA LEU A 68 -4.05 -3.42 -1.13
C LEU A 68 -2.69 -3.38 -1.84
N MET A 69 -1.59 -3.20 -1.09
CA MET A 69 -0.24 -3.28 -1.66
C MET A 69 0.07 -4.68 -2.19
N PHE A 70 -0.34 -5.73 -1.48
CA PHE A 70 -0.15 -7.09 -1.94
C PHE A 70 -0.89 -7.34 -3.25
N ASP A 71 -2.18 -7.02 -3.32
CA ASP A 71 -2.99 -7.14 -4.53
C ASP A 71 -2.39 -6.36 -5.69
N ALA A 72 -1.95 -5.12 -5.42
CA ALA A 72 -1.35 -4.28 -6.44
C ALA A 72 -0.02 -4.84 -6.97
N LYS A 73 0.79 -5.48 -6.11
CA LYS A 73 2.03 -6.18 -6.52
C LYS A 73 1.72 -7.39 -7.40
N VAL A 74 0.73 -8.20 -7.03
CA VAL A 74 0.31 -9.37 -7.82
C VAL A 74 -0.13 -8.96 -9.22
N GLU A 75 -0.94 -7.91 -9.33
CA GLU A 75 -1.36 -7.40 -10.63
C GLU A 75 -0.19 -6.83 -11.43
N LEU A 76 0.75 -6.11 -10.81
CA LEU A 76 1.94 -5.61 -11.49
C LEU A 76 2.80 -6.75 -12.04
N ILE A 77 3.01 -7.82 -11.27
CA ILE A 77 3.74 -9.02 -11.74
C ILE A 77 3.04 -9.61 -12.95
N THR A 78 1.72 -9.79 -12.88
CA THR A 78 0.92 -10.31 -13.99
C THR A 78 1.04 -9.44 -15.26
N ILE A 79 1.11 -8.12 -15.11
CA ILE A 79 1.33 -7.19 -16.22
C ILE A 79 2.75 -7.35 -16.79
N MET A 80 3.75 -7.47 -15.93
CA MET A 80 5.14 -7.67 -16.33
C MET A 80 5.34 -8.99 -17.08
N ASP A 81 4.68 -10.06 -16.65
CA ASP A 81 4.69 -11.35 -17.32
C ASP A 81 4.10 -11.24 -18.74
N LYS A 82 2.97 -10.53 -18.90
CA LYS A 82 2.39 -10.26 -20.23
C LYS A 82 3.32 -9.46 -21.13
N ILE A 83 4.02 -8.47 -20.58
CA ILE A 83 5.03 -7.70 -21.34
C ILE A 83 6.16 -8.62 -21.77
N HIS A 84 6.61 -9.53 -20.89
CA HIS A 84 7.65 -10.48 -21.19
C HIS A 84 7.24 -11.45 -22.30
N GLU A 85 6.05 -12.05 -22.20
CA GLU A 85 5.47 -12.94 -23.22
C GLU A 85 5.39 -12.24 -24.58
N GLN A 86 4.81 -11.03 -24.61
CA GLN A 86 4.72 -10.21 -25.82
C GLN A 86 6.10 -9.90 -26.39
N LYS A 87 7.11 -9.59 -25.57
CA LYS A 87 8.46 -9.30 -26.06
C LYS A 87 9.15 -10.55 -26.64
N MET A 88 8.91 -11.71 -26.04
CA MET A 88 9.51 -12.98 -26.46
C MET A 88 8.81 -13.58 -27.69
N GLY A 89 7.57 -13.14 -27.99
CA GLY A 89 6.82 -13.55 -29.18
C GLY A 89 6.23 -14.96 -29.08
N TYR A 90 5.85 -15.37 -27.87
CA TYR A 90 5.04 -16.57 -27.63
C TYR A 90 3.55 -16.31 -27.82
#